data_AF-A0A2K0UBT6-F1
#
_entry.id   AF-A0A2K0UBT6-F1
#
_cell.length_a   1.000
_cell.length_b   1.000
_cell.length_c   1.000
_cell.angle_alpha   90.00
_cell.angle_beta   90.00
_cell.angle_gamma   90.00
#
_symmetry.space_group_name_H-M   'P 1'
#
loop_
_entity.id
_entity.type
_entity.pdbx_description
1 polymer ?
#
loop_
_entity_poly.entity_id
_entity_poly.type
_entity_poly.pdbx_seq_one_letter_code
_entity_poly.pdbx_strand_id
1 'polypeptide(L)'
;MPFTKQYNHQRELERSGRVPKFGSYKYSARALSEKGVLVSWSGTADREWDKIDITISCDQVGVFAIEGTRSHIQMPGATAQVPIEDMLQAQFESHQFMTLFEGTLKLNVNLLLHLIYRKFYRTQ
;
A
#
# COMPACT_ATOMS: atom_id res chain seq x y z
N MET A 1 14.07 -29.49 0.29
CA MET A 1 13.32 -28.87 -0.83
C MET A 1 12.25 -29.88 -1.23
N PRO A 2 10.94 -29.57 -1.27
CA PRO A 2 10.41 -28.96 -2.51
C PRO A 2 8.97 -28.31 -2.51
N PHE A 3 8.63 -27.72 -3.66
CA PHE A 3 7.32 -27.41 -4.29
C PHE A 3 6.40 -26.25 -3.79
N THR A 4 6.37 -25.25 -4.67
CA THR A 4 5.58 -24.02 -4.77
C THR A 4 4.07 -24.26 -4.91
N LYS A 5 3.30 -23.90 -3.87
CA LYS A 5 1.84 -23.68 -3.93
C LYS A 5 1.42 -22.43 -4.71
N GLN A 6 2.40 -21.66 -5.21
CA GLN A 6 2.21 -20.43 -5.98
C GLN A 6 1.65 -20.68 -7.40
N TYR A 7 1.82 -21.87 -8.00
CA TYR A 7 1.46 -22.08 -9.41
C TYR A 7 -0.06 -22.31 -9.66
N ASN A 8 -0.79 -22.92 -8.72
CA ASN A 8 -2.19 -23.28 -8.96
C ASN A 8 -3.19 -22.15 -8.63
N HIS A 9 -2.83 -21.16 -7.82
CA HIS A 9 -3.72 -20.04 -7.48
C HIS A 9 -3.77 -18.98 -8.59
N GLN A 10 -2.72 -18.91 -9.41
CA GLN A 10 -2.57 -17.98 -10.52
C GLN A 10 -3.67 -18.15 -11.59
N ARG A 11 -4.33 -19.31 -11.69
CA ARG A 11 -5.35 -19.60 -12.72
C ARG A 11 -6.81 -19.36 -12.30
N GLU A 12 -7.10 -19.12 -11.03
CA GLU A 12 -8.49 -19.06 -10.54
C GLU A 12 -9.05 -17.63 -10.45
N LEU A 13 -8.19 -16.62 -10.27
CA LEU A 13 -8.60 -15.21 -10.12
C LEU A 13 -8.85 -14.50 -11.46
N GLU A 14 -8.34 -15.03 -12.57
CA GLU A 14 -8.59 -14.54 -13.94
C GLU A 14 -10.07 -14.60 -14.37
N ARG A 15 -10.97 -15.20 -13.58
CA ARG A 15 -12.34 -15.50 -14.00
C ARG A 15 -13.45 -14.52 -13.58
N SER A 16 -13.22 -13.52 -12.71
CA SER A 16 -14.36 -12.88 -12.00
C SER A 16 -14.46 -11.35 -11.96
N GLY A 17 -13.76 -10.61 -12.83
CA GLY A 17 -14.14 -9.26 -13.26
C GLY A 17 -14.62 -8.25 -12.18
N ARG A 18 -13.70 -7.38 -11.74
CA ARG A 18 -13.96 -5.99 -11.31
C ARG A 18 -14.99 -5.79 -10.19
N VAL A 19 -14.58 -6.19 -8.98
CA VAL A 19 -14.95 -5.49 -7.74
C VAL A 19 -13.71 -5.61 -6.86
N PRO A 20 -13.17 -4.53 -6.24
CA PRO A 20 -12.08 -4.69 -5.30
C PRO A 20 -12.59 -5.48 -4.10
N LYS A 21 -12.31 -6.80 -4.10
CA LYS A 21 -12.97 -7.77 -3.21
C LYS A 21 -12.67 -7.52 -1.73
N PHE A 22 -11.68 -6.68 -1.41
CA PHE A 22 -11.16 -6.48 -0.05
C PHE A 22 -11.34 -5.05 0.51
N GLY A 23 -11.94 -4.13 -0.27
CA GLY A 23 -12.26 -2.76 0.16
C GLY A 23 -11.14 -1.73 -0.06
N SER A 24 -11.39 -0.50 0.38
CA SER A 24 -10.43 0.61 0.36
C SER A 24 -10.47 1.39 1.68
N TYR A 25 -9.30 1.86 2.11
CA TYR A 25 -9.14 2.63 3.34
C TYR A 25 -8.42 3.92 3.05
N LYS A 26 -9.05 5.04 3.42
CA LYS A 26 -8.47 6.37 3.29
C LYS A 26 -7.87 6.81 4.62
N TYR A 27 -6.66 7.35 4.58
CA TYR A 27 -5.95 7.92 5.73
C TYR A 27 -5.37 9.27 5.33
N SER A 28 -5.40 10.26 6.23
CA SER A 28 -4.62 11.47 6.01
C SER A 28 -3.12 11.16 6.06
N ALA A 29 -2.33 11.86 5.27
CA ALA A 29 -0.87 11.73 5.28
C ALA A 29 -0.30 11.98 6.69
N ARG A 30 -0.89 12.96 7.40
CA ARG A 30 -0.59 13.23 8.81
C ARG A 30 -0.82 12.01 9.70
N ALA A 31 -1.97 11.34 9.60
CA ALA A 31 -2.27 10.17 10.42
C ALA A 31 -1.35 8.97 10.12
N LEU A 32 -0.93 8.80 8.85
CA LEU A 32 0.05 7.77 8.50
C LEU A 32 1.45 8.11 9.03
N SER A 33 1.81 9.39 9.06
CA SER A 33 3.07 9.84 9.64
C SER A 33 3.11 9.67 11.16
N GLU A 34 2.03 10.03 11.85
CA GLU A 34 1.91 9.82 13.31
C GLU A 34 1.99 8.32 13.69
N LYS A 35 1.54 7.44 12.80
CA LYS A 35 1.69 5.98 12.96
C LYS A 35 3.09 5.47 12.63
N GLY A 36 3.97 6.32 12.09
CA GLY A 36 5.30 5.97 11.57
C GLY A 36 5.29 5.22 10.24
N VAL A 37 4.10 4.99 9.64
CA VAL A 37 3.97 4.33 8.34
C VAL A 37 4.51 5.22 7.24
N LEU A 38 4.20 6.52 7.27
CA LEU A 38 4.76 7.51 6.36
C LEU A 38 5.98 8.16 7.00
N VAL A 39 7.14 8.04 6.35
CA VAL A 39 8.40 8.59 6.82
C VAL A 39 8.65 9.96 6.22
N SER A 40 8.47 10.09 4.90
CA SER A 40 8.64 11.38 4.21
C SER A 40 7.88 11.37 2.89
N TRP A 41 7.42 12.55 2.46
CA TRP A 41 6.84 12.74 1.13
C TRP A 41 7.40 13.98 0.45
N SER A 42 8.37 13.77 -0.43
CA SER A 42 8.99 14.80 -1.28
C SER A 42 7.97 15.41 -2.24
N GLY A 43 8.02 16.74 -2.40
CA GLY A 43 7.07 17.47 -3.26
C GLY A 43 5.79 17.92 -2.56
N THR A 44 5.64 17.62 -1.26
CA THR A 44 4.54 18.13 -0.43
C THR A 44 5.11 18.85 0.78
N ALA A 45 4.59 20.03 1.13
CA ALA A 45 5.00 20.68 2.37
C ALA A 45 4.27 20.05 3.57
N ASP A 46 4.92 19.99 4.74
CA ASP A 46 4.37 19.37 5.96
C ASP A 46 2.99 19.96 6.35
N ARG A 47 2.83 21.27 6.15
CA ARG A 47 1.55 22.00 6.31
C ARG A 47 0.42 21.51 5.41
N GLU A 48 0.73 20.78 4.35
CA GLU A 48 -0.22 20.25 3.37
C GLU A 48 -0.60 18.81 3.66
N TRP A 49 0.08 18.12 4.59
CA TRP A 49 -0.24 16.75 4.96
C TRP A 49 -1.63 16.58 5.58
N ASP A 50 -2.20 17.67 6.09
CA ASP A 50 -3.60 17.72 6.55
C ASP A 50 -4.60 17.70 5.38
N LYS A 51 -4.20 18.23 4.23
CA LYS A 51 -5.00 18.30 3.00
C LYS A 51 -4.74 17.14 2.05
N ILE A 52 -3.83 16.23 2.41
CA ILE A 52 -3.45 15.09 1.59
C ILE A 52 -4.01 13.82 2.23
N ASP A 53 -4.82 13.13 1.46
CA ASP A 53 -5.34 11.81 1.77
C ASP A 53 -4.58 10.75 0.96
N ILE A 54 -4.20 9.66 1.62
CA ILE A 54 -3.68 8.45 1.00
C ILE A 54 -4.77 7.39 1.09
N THR A 55 -5.20 6.90 -0.06
CA THR A 55 -6.13 5.78 -0.19
C THR A 55 -5.34 4.51 -0.44
N ILE A 56 -5.54 3.50 0.39
CA ILE A 56 -4.99 2.16 0.22
C ILE A 56 -6.16 1.26 -0.18
N SER A 57 -6.13 0.75 -1.40
CA SER A 57 -7.14 -0.11 -2.00
C SER A 57 -6.55 -1.48 -2.31
N CYS A 58 -7.36 -2.53 -2.16
CA CYS A 58 -6.93 -3.90 -2.47
C CYS A 58 -7.94 -4.51 -3.45
N ASP A 59 -7.55 -4.49 -4.73
CA ASP A 59 -8.39 -5.05 -5.80
C ASP A 59 -8.15 -6.55 -5.97
N GLN A 60 -6.88 -6.95 -5.98
CA GLN A 60 -6.45 -8.33 -6.14
C GLN A 60 -5.84 -8.85 -4.84
N VAL A 61 -5.99 -10.15 -4.59
CA VAL A 61 -5.41 -10.81 -3.41
C VAL A 61 -3.90 -10.57 -3.40
N GLY A 62 -3.41 -9.87 -2.37
CA GLY A 62 -1.99 -9.60 -2.22
C GLY A 62 -1.46 -8.46 -3.09
N VAL A 63 -2.29 -7.65 -3.75
CA VAL A 63 -1.84 -6.42 -4.44
C VAL A 63 -2.53 -5.20 -3.84
N PHE A 64 -1.73 -4.28 -3.32
CA PHE A 64 -2.18 -3.05 -2.68
C PHE A 64 -1.92 -1.86 -3.58
N ALA A 65 -2.99 -1.20 -4.01
CA ALA A 65 -2.92 0.08 -4.68
C ALA A 65 -2.91 1.20 -3.63
N ILE A 66 -1.99 2.14 -3.80
CA ILE A 66 -1.77 3.27 -2.91
C ILE A 66 -1.90 4.53 -3.77
N GLU A 67 -2.86 5.37 -3.41
CA GLU A 67 -3.26 6.53 -4.22
C GLU A 67 -3.27 7.79 -3.35
N GLY A 68 -2.52 8.80 -3.76
CA GLY A 68 -2.45 10.11 -3.12
C GLY A 68 -3.44 11.09 -3.74
N THR A 69 -4.28 11.66 -2.90
CA THR A 69 -5.26 12.70 -3.25
C THR A 69 -4.98 13.95 -2.44
N ARG A 70 -4.94 15.12 -3.07
CA ARG A 70 -4.74 16.42 -2.40
C ARG A 70 -5.95 17.30 -2.61
N SER A 71 -6.60 17.73 -1.52
CA SER A 71 -7.78 18.60 -1.56
C SER A 71 -8.84 18.13 -2.58
N HIS A 72 -9.16 16.83 -2.58
CA HIS A 72 -10.10 16.17 -3.50
C HIS A 72 -9.61 15.94 -4.95
N ILE A 73 -8.40 16.36 -5.31
CA ILE A 73 -7.81 16.13 -6.64
C ILE A 73 -6.78 15.01 -6.53
N GLN A 74 -6.92 13.96 -7.33
CA GLN A 74 -5.91 12.90 -7.41
C GLN A 74 -4.60 13.49 -7.94
N MET A 75 -3.50 13.24 -7.22
CA MET A 75 -2.21 13.78 -7.63
C MET A 75 -1.65 12.95 -8.79
N PRO A 76 -1.22 13.58 -9.90
CA PRO A 76 -0.59 12.87 -10.99
C PRO A 76 0.73 12.25 -10.50
N GLY A 77 0.93 10.95 -10.79
CA GLY A 77 2.10 10.19 -10.32
C GLY A 77 2.03 9.73 -8.86
N ALA A 78 1.01 10.14 -8.09
CA ALA A 78 0.78 9.64 -6.74
C ALA A 78 -0.07 8.37 -6.75
N THR A 79 0.19 7.45 -7.66
CA THR A 79 -0.46 6.15 -7.71
C THR A 79 0.60 5.07 -7.84
N ALA A 80 0.58 4.09 -6.95
CA ALA A 80 1.54 2.99 -6.91
C ALA A 80 0.79 1.70 -6.61
N GLN A 81 1.22 0.61 -7.19
CA GLN A 81 0.72 -0.72 -6.89
C GLN A 81 1.89 -1.51 -6.32
N VAL A 82 1.68 -2.08 -5.14
CA VAL A 82 2.70 -2.82 -4.42
C VAL A 82 2.12 -4.18 -4.07
N PRO A 83 2.68 -5.27 -4.62
CA PRO A 83 2.32 -6.60 -4.17
C PRO A 83 2.87 -6.85 -2.77
N ILE A 84 2.14 -7.61 -1.96
CA ILE A 84 2.53 -7.99 -0.61
C ILE A 84 3.83 -8.79 -0.61
N GLU A 85 4.11 -9.53 -1.70
CA GLU A 85 5.35 -10.27 -1.90
C GLU A 85 6.57 -9.34 -1.88
N ASP A 86 6.52 -8.20 -2.57
CA ASP A 86 7.61 -7.20 -2.56
C ASP A 86 7.81 -6.61 -1.16
N MET A 87 6.72 -6.39 -0.42
CA MET A 87 6.80 -5.90 0.96
C MET A 87 7.40 -6.93 1.91
N LEU A 88 7.04 -8.20 1.75
CA LEU A 88 7.59 -9.30 2.53
C LEU A 88 9.06 -9.55 2.19
N GLN A 89 9.43 -9.44 0.91
CA GLN A 89 10.83 -9.51 0.49
C GLN A 89 11.64 -8.37 1.08
N ALA A 90 11.14 -7.13 0.99
CA ALA A 90 11.79 -5.98 1.61
C ALA A 90 11.98 -6.18 3.13
N GLN A 91 10.98 -6.72 3.83
CA GLN A 91 11.12 -7.08 5.24
C GLN A 91 12.20 -8.16 5.48
N PHE A 92 12.23 -9.20 4.64
CA PHE A 92 13.22 -10.28 4.73
C PHE A 92 14.65 -9.79 4.50
N GLU A 93 14.84 -8.90 3.52
CA GLU A 93 16.11 -8.23 3.22
C GLU A 93 16.48 -7.15 4.25
N SER A 94 15.70 -6.99 5.32
CA SER A 94 15.87 -5.95 6.33
C SER A 94 15.75 -4.51 5.80
N HIS A 95 15.10 -4.33 4.64
CA HIS A 95 14.69 -3.03 4.13
C HIS A 95 13.48 -2.52 4.92
N GLN A 96 13.76 -1.72 5.95
CA GLN A 96 12.73 -1.13 6.80
C GLN A 96 11.88 -0.08 6.06
N PHE A 97 12.38 0.46 4.95
CA PHE A 97 11.75 1.53 4.20
C PHE A 97 11.60 1.16 2.73
N MET A 98 10.47 1.54 2.15
CA MET A 98 10.15 1.41 0.74
C MET A 98 9.82 2.79 0.19
N THR A 99 10.24 3.03 -1.05
CA THR A 99 9.94 4.28 -1.75
C THR A 99 8.93 4.05 -2.87
N LEU A 100 7.84 4.82 -2.86
CA LEU A 100 6.77 4.81 -3.85
C LEU A 100 6.71 6.16 -4.59
N PHE A 101 5.89 6.21 -5.64
CA PHE A 101 5.70 7.42 -6.46
C PHE A 101 7.03 7.96 -7.00
N GLU A 102 7.78 7.11 -7.69
CA GLU A 102 9.09 7.44 -8.28
C GLU A 102 10.13 7.97 -7.26
N GLY A 103 10.07 7.48 -6.01
CA GLY A 103 11.01 7.88 -4.97
C GLY A 103 10.54 9.07 -4.12
N THR A 104 9.38 9.64 -4.41
CA THR A 104 8.89 10.81 -3.67
C THR A 104 8.29 10.45 -2.32
N LEU A 105 7.63 9.30 -2.19
CA LEU A 105 7.02 8.86 -0.94
C LEU A 105 7.87 7.77 -0.29
N LYS A 106 8.28 7.96 0.95
CA LYS A 106 8.98 6.94 1.75
C LYS A 106 8.07 6.41 2.83
N LEU A 107 7.83 5.10 2.81
CA LEU A 107 6.99 4.38 3.76
C LEU A 107 7.80 3.35 4.54
N ASN A 108 7.41 3.08 5.78
CA ASN A 108 7.96 1.99 6.57
C ASN A 108 7.26 0.68 6.21
N VAL A 109 8.03 -0.30 5.72
CA VAL A 109 7.51 -1.60 5.24
C VAL A 109 6.85 -2.37 6.38
N ASN A 110 7.49 -2.43 7.54
CA ASN A 110 6.99 -3.21 8.68
C ASN A 110 5.66 -2.67 9.20
N LEU A 111 5.55 -1.34 9.31
CA LEU A 111 4.33 -0.70 9.78
C LEU A 111 3.22 -0.74 8.72
N LEU A 112 3.57 -0.62 7.44
CA LEU A 112 2.62 -0.76 6.34
C LEU A 112 2.06 -2.18 6.27
N LEU A 113 2.91 -3.21 6.37
CA LEU A 113 2.49 -4.62 6.46
C LEU A 113 1.57 -4.84 7.66
N HIS A 114 1.94 -4.32 8.84
CA HIS A 114 1.10 -4.45 10.03
C HIS A 114 -0.27 -3.78 9.84
N LEU A 115 -0.31 -2.58 9.25
CA LEU A 115 -1.56 -1.88 8.94
C LEU A 115 -2.42 -2.70 7.98
N ILE A 116 -1.82 -3.24 6.92
CA ILE A 116 -2.48 -4.09 5.94
C ILE A 116 -3.04 -5.36 6.58
N TYR A 117 -2.23 -6.11 7.34
CA TYR A 117 -2.68 -7.33 8.01
C TYR A 117 -3.84 -7.06 8.96
N ARG A 118 -3.76 -5.96 9.72
CA ARG A 118 -4.82 -5.59 10.66
C ARG A 118 -6.12 -5.16 9.97
N LYS A 119 -6.06 -4.57 8.78
CA LYS A 119 -7.23 -3.99 8.10
C LYS A 119 -7.85 -4.89 7.05
N PHE A 120 -7.04 -5.62 6.29
CA PHE A 120 -7.50 -6.43 5.16
C PHE A 120 -7.54 -7.93 5.48
N TYR A 121 -6.69 -8.41 6.40
CA TYR A 121 -6.61 -9.84 6.75
C TYR A 121 -7.25 -10.18 8.11
N ARG A 122 -7.63 -9.17 8.91
CA ARG A 122 -8.33 -9.37 10.18
C ARG A 122 -9.83 -9.52 9.96
N THR A 123 -10.21 -10.49 9.13
CA THR A 123 -11.59 -10.97 9.01
C THR A 123 -11.70 -12.22 9.88
N GLN A 124 -12.22 -12.02 11.09
CA GLN A 124 -12.88 -13.03 11.91
C GLN A 124 -14.31 -12.54 12.09
#